data_AF-A0A7Y9NFY3-F1
#
_entry.id   AF-A0A7Y9NFY3-F1
#
_cell.length_a   1.000
_cell.length_b   1.000
_cell.length_c   1.000
_cell.angle_alpha   90.00
_cell.angle_beta   90.00
_cell.angle_gamma   90.00
#
_symmetry.space_group_name_H-M   'P 1'
#
loop_
_entity.id
_entity.type
_entity.pdbx_description
1 polymer ?
#
loop_
_entity_poly.entity_id
_entity_poly.type
_entity_poly.pdbx_seq_one_letter_code
_entity_poly.pdbx_strand_id
1 'polypeptide(L)'
;MLTRLTLALLLAATPLLAIAAPDRYRLDPVHTRVLFAVEHAGFSHALGTVSGSEGVLVFDPDDWRTARLDVTVPIQRLDLGDAKWNTATLARNLLDGERFPEARFVSTRVEPIDPTHANVIGQLTVRGVTREVTLAVTLNALKRHPLPPFRRTAGFSATATLSRSAFGVDGWASMIGDEVQLRIEAEAVRDRNAGDPADAAPTDAPGTPAAPADSETPQPVQETTP
;
A
#
# COMPACT_ATOMS: atom_id res chain seq x y z
N MET A 1 26.76 -76.02 15.23
CA MET A 1 26.59 -74.92 16.20
C MET A 1 26.46 -73.64 15.40
N LEU A 2 25.23 -73.14 15.19
CA LEU A 2 24.97 -71.93 14.38
C LEU A 2 24.99 -70.69 15.27
N THR A 3 25.97 -69.81 15.06
CA THR A 3 26.07 -68.49 15.69
C THR A 3 25.11 -67.54 14.96
N ARG A 4 24.03 -67.10 15.63
CA ARG A 4 23.09 -66.11 15.10
C ARG A 4 23.59 -64.70 15.41
N LEU A 5 23.93 -63.96 14.35
CA LEU A 5 24.26 -62.54 14.40
C LEU A 5 22.96 -61.73 14.35
N THR A 6 22.54 -61.12 15.46
CA THR A 6 21.42 -60.17 15.47
C THR A 6 21.93 -58.76 15.22
N LEU A 7 21.71 -58.27 14.00
CA LEU A 7 21.93 -56.87 13.62
C LEU A 7 20.74 -56.04 14.09
N ALA A 8 20.93 -55.22 15.12
CA ALA A 8 19.92 -54.26 15.58
C ALA A 8 19.92 -53.05 14.64
N LEU A 9 18.88 -52.91 13.82
CA LEU A 9 18.68 -51.76 12.95
C LEU A 9 18.16 -50.58 13.80
N LEU A 10 19.04 -49.64 14.13
CA LEU A 10 18.67 -48.40 14.81
C LEU A 10 17.99 -47.46 13.81
N LEU A 11 16.65 -47.37 13.87
CA LEU A 11 15.88 -46.45 13.06
C LEU A 11 16.06 -45.02 13.60
N ALA A 12 16.99 -44.26 13.02
CA ALA A 12 17.17 -42.85 13.34
C ALA A 12 15.96 -42.04 12.83
N ALA A 13 15.04 -41.70 13.72
CA ALA A 13 13.97 -40.76 13.42
C ALA A 13 14.55 -39.34 13.34
N THR A 14 14.84 -38.86 12.14
CA THR A 14 15.15 -37.44 11.92
C THR A 14 13.91 -36.61 12.20
N PRO A 15 13.93 -35.67 13.16
CA PRO A 15 12.78 -34.80 13.39
C PRO A 15 12.56 -33.93 12.16
N LEU A 16 11.37 -34.05 11.56
CA LEU A 16 10.93 -33.12 10.52
C LEU A 16 10.65 -31.77 11.22
N LEU A 17 11.49 -30.77 10.95
CA LEU A 17 11.23 -29.40 11.41
C LEU A 17 9.92 -28.93 10.75
N ALA A 18 8.85 -28.82 11.54
CA ALA A 18 7.63 -28.19 11.10
C ALA A 18 7.90 -26.68 10.95
N ILE A 19 8.00 -26.21 9.72
CA ILE A 19 8.04 -24.77 9.43
C ILE A 19 6.63 -24.23 9.70
N ALA A 20 6.48 -23.40 10.72
CA ALA A 20 5.20 -22.77 11.02
C ALA A 20 4.81 -21.84 9.86
N ALA A 21 3.55 -21.87 9.45
CA ALA A 21 3.05 -20.93 8.46
C ALA A 21 3.18 -19.48 8.99
N PRO A 22 3.51 -18.49 8.14
CA PRO A 22 3.58 -17.09 8.55
C PRO A 22 2.28 -16.60 9.18
N ASP A 23 2.38 -15.63 10.08
CA ASP A 23 1.21 -15.04 10.72
C ASP A 23 0.47 -14.10 9.75
N ARG A 24 -0.86 -14.07 9.84
CA ARG A 24 -1.71 -13.15 9.08
C ARG A 24 -2.21 -11.99 9.95
N TYR A 25 -2.18 -10.81 9.36
CA TYR A 25 -2.57 -9.55 9.98
C TYR A 25 -3.49 -8.78 9.04
N ARG A 26 -4.43 -8.03 9.62
CA ARG A 26 -5.22 -7.03 8.91
C ARG A 26 -4.75 -5.64 9.29
N LEU A 27 -4.60 -4.75 8.31
CA LEU A 27 -4.35 -3.34 8.59
C LEU A 27 -5.50 -2.77 9.42
N ASP A 28 -5.16 -1.94 10.40
CA ASP A 28 -6.10 -1.15 11.17
C ASP A 28 -6.33 0.19 10.44
N PRO A 29 -7.53 0.45 9.88
CA PRO A 29 -7.80 1.67 9.13
C PRO A 29 -7.76 2.95 9.98
N VAL A 30 -7.92 2.81 11.30
CA VAL A 30 -7.89 3.95 12.24
C VAL A 30 -6.44 4.38 12.51
N HIS A 31 -5.53 3.42 12.62
CA HIS A 31 -4.12 3.64 12.94
C HIS A 31 -3.19 3.54 11.72
N THR A 32 -3.76 3.54 10.51
CA THR A 32 -3.01 3.59 9.26
C THR A 32 -3.21 4.92 8.55
N ARG A 33 -2.11 5.56 8.16
CA ARG A 33 -2.10 6.82 7.43
C ARG A 33 -1.05 6.85 6.34
N VAL A 34 -1.46 7.33 5.17
CA VAL A 34 -0.54 7.76 4.12
C VAL A 34 -0.47 9.28 4.16
N LEU A 35 0.69 9.85 4.43
CA LEU A 35 0.99 11.25 4.25
C LEU A 35 1.72 11.42 2.92
N PHE A 36 1.37 12.48 2.18
CA PHE A 36 2.08 12.86 0.97
C PHE A 36 2.49 14.33 1.01
N ALA A 37 3.59 14.64 0.34
CA ALA A 37 4.07 15.99 0.12
C ALA A 37 4.41 16.18 -1.36
N VAL A 38 4.00 17.32 -1.93
CA VAL A 38 4.27 17.68 -3.33
C VAL A 38 4.59 19.17 -3.43
N GLU A 39 5.58 19.51 -4.24
CA GLU A 39 5.99 20.90 -4.52
C GLU A 39 4.81 21.68 -5.16
N HIS A 40 4.64 22.94 -4.76
CA HIS A 40 3.64 23.85 -5.28
C HIS A 40 4.23 25.23 -5.68
N ALA A 41 4.36 25.42 -7.00
CA ALA A 41 4.67 26.65 -7.72
C ALA A 41 6.02 27.33 -7.35
N GLY A 42 6.97 26.55 -6.87
CA GLY A 42 8.29 26.97 -6.38
C GLY A 42 8.30 27.54 -4.96
N PHE A 43 7.15 27.60 -4.27
CA PHE A 43 7.04 28.33 -3.00
C PHE A 43 7.04 27.42 -1.77
N SER A 44 6.36 26.28 -1.83
CA SER A 44 6.17 25.41 -0.67
C SER A 44 5.86 23.98 -1.08
N HIS A 45 5.70 23.10 -0.10
CA HIS A 45 5.17 21.76 -0.31
C HIS A 45 3.75 21.71 0.23
N ALA A 46 2.81 21.31 -0.62
CA ALA A 46 1.47 20.94 -0.20
C ALA A 46 1.53 19.61 0.54
N LEU A 47 0.98 19.58 1.76
CA LEU A 47 0.96 18.39 2.62
C LEU A 47 -0.48 17.88 2.70
N GLY A 48 -0.66 16.60 2.39
CA GLY A 48 -1.97 15.95 2.50
C GLY A 48 -1.86 14.56 3.12
N THR A 49 -3.00 14.02 3.51
CA THR A 49 -3.07 12.66 4.05
C THR A 49 -4.24 11.88 3.49
N VAL A 50 -4.13 10.56 3.44
CA VAL A 50 -5.23 9.63 3.14
C VAL A 50 -5.35 8.65 4.31
N SER A 51 -6.53 8.60 4.91
CA SER A 51 -6.87 7.72 6.05
C SER A 51 -7.77 6.57 5.62
N GLY A 52 -7.82 5.50 6.41
CA GLY A 52 -8.76 4.41 6.18
C GLY A 52 -8.27 3.34 5.21
N SER A 53 -6.95 3.20 5.04
CA SER A 53 -6.39 2.10 4.27
C SER A 53 -6.74 0.74 4.89
N GLU A 54 -7.09 -0.21 4.05
CA GLU A 54 -7.42 -1.58 4.42
C GLU A 54 -6.50 -2.54 3.69
N GLY A 55 -6.24 -3.72 4.26
CA GLY A 55 -5.37 -4.68 3.62
C GLY A 55 -5.01 -5.86 4.49
N VAL A 56 -4.31 -6.81 3.89
CA VAL A 56 -3.81 -8.01 4.56
C VAL A 56 -2.29 -8.07 4.43
N LEU A 57 -1.65 -8.40 5.54
CA LEU A 57 -0.23 -8.68 5.64
C LEU A 57 -0.04 -10.12 6.11
N VAL A 58 0.67 -10.91 5.31
CA VAL A 58 1.29 -12.16 5.73
C VAL A 58 2.72 -11.81 6.16
N PHE A 59 3.10 -12.12 7.38
CA PHE A 59 4.39 -11.71 7.92
C PHE A 59 4.98 -12.74 8.89
N ASP A 60 6.22 -13.11 8.61
CA ASP A 60 7.09 -13.86 9.50
C ASP A 60 8.26 -12.94 9.90
N PRO A 61 8.39 -12.55 11.18
CA PRO A 61 9.50 -11.70 11.62
C PRO A 61 10.87 -12.39 11.49
N ASP A 62 10.92 -13.72 11.41
CA ASP A 62 12.16 -14.49 11.29
C ASP A 62 12.60 -14.68 9.82
N ASP A 63 11.67 -14.55 8.85
CA ASP A 63 11.98 -14.51 7.41
C ASP A 63 11.02 -13.62 6.62
N TRP A 64 11.41 -12.35 6.49
CA TRP A 64 10.65 -11.33 5.76
C TRP A 64 10.44 -11.65 4.27
N ARG A 65 11.23 -12.55 3.67
CA ARG A 65 11.08 -12.92 2.24
C ARG A 65 9.76 -13.64 1.96
N THR A 66 9.18 -14.26 2.99
CA THR A 66 7.87 -14.91 2.92
C THR A 66 6.72 -13.91 2.99
N ALA A 67 6.99 -12.64 3.33
CA ALA A 67 5.95 -11.65 3.52
C ALA A 67 5.20 -11.33 2.22
N ARG A 68 3.89 -11.10 2.35
CA ARG A 68 3.00 -10.69 1.27
C ARG A 68 2.06 -9.61 1.79
N LEU A 69 1.89 -8.56 1.01
CA LEU A 69 1.11 -7.38 1.35
C LEU A 69 0.17 -7.03 0.19
N ASP A 70 -1.10 -6.80 0.50
CA ASP A 70 -2.10 -6.28 -0.42
C ASP A 70 -2.94 -5.23 0.32
N VAL A 71 -2.91 -4.00 -0.18
CA VAL A 71 -3.48 -2.83 0.49
C VAL A 71 -4.28 -1.99 -0.49
N THR A 72 -5.46 -1.60 -0.07
CA THR A 72 -6.30 -0.61 -0.74
C THR A 72 -6.25 0.71 0.04
N VAL A 73 -6.08 1.82 -0.68
CA VAL A 73 -6.02 3.18 -0.14
C VAL A 73 -7.20 3.98 -0.72
N PRO A 74 -8.17 4.41 0.11
CA PRO A 74 -9.37 5.09 -0.36
C PRO A 74 -9.07 6.56 -0.71
N ILE A 75 -8.85 6.85 -1.99
CA ILE A 75 -8.44 8.18 -2.48
C ILE A 75 -9.49 9.25 -2.16
N GLN A 76 -10.79 8.93 -2.07
CA GLN A 76 -11.83 9.89 -1.61
C GLN A 76 -11.53 10.51 -0.26
N ARG A 77 -10.79 9.79 0.60
CA ARG A 77 -10.50 10.22 1.95
C ARG A 77 -9.24 11.08 2.03
N LEU A 78 -8.73 11.54 0.88
CA LEU A 78 -7.64 12.50 0.87
C LEU A 78 -8.05 13.81 1.52
N ASP A 79 -7.13 14.40 2.26
CA ASP A 79 -7.32 15.67 2.93
C ASP A 79 -6.03 16.48 2.93
N LEU A 80 -6.08 17.67 2.34
CA LEU A 80 -5.04 18.71 2.30
C LEU A 80 -5.33 19.84 3.29
N GLY A 81 -6.38 19.73 4.12
CA GLY A 81 -6.78 20.74 5.08
C GLY A 81 -7.62 21.88 4.51
N ASP A 82 -7.94 21.86 3.21
CA ASP A 82 -8.84 22.81 2.55
C ASP A 82 -9.77 22.08 1.57
N ALA A 83 -11.07 22.42 1.63
CA ALA A 83 -12.09 21.75 0.83
C ALA A 83 -11.91 21.94 -0.69
N LYS A 84 -11.46 23.13 -1.14
CA LYS A 84 -11.25 23.38 -2.58
C LYS A 84 -10.04 22.62 -3.08
N TRP A 85 -8.99 22.52 -2.29
CA TRP A 85 -7.82 21.69 -2.60
C TRP A 85 -8.19 20.21 -2.70
N ASN A 86 -9.02 19.72 -1.79
CA ASN A 86 -9.52 18.34 -1.84
C ASN A 86 -10.33 18.08 -3.11
N THR A 87 -11.27 18.98 -3.44
CA THR A 87 -12.06 18.90 -4.69
C THR A 87 -11.18 18.97 -5.93
N ALA A 88 -10.23 19.90 -5.99
CA ALA A 88 -9.34 20.06 -7.14
C ALA A 88 -8.45 18.82 -7.34
N THR A 89 -7.90 18.27 -6.25
CA THR A 89 -7.04 17.08 -6.30
C THR A 89 -7.77 15.84 -6.79
N LEU A 90 -9.06 15.71 -6.44
CA LEU A 90 -9.94 14.61 -6.89
C LEU A 90 -10.50 14.82 -8.30
N ALA A 91 -10.32 15.98 -8.92
CA ALA A 91 -10.88 16.27 -10.24
C ALA A 91 -10.21 15.44 -11.35
N ARG A 92 -10.89 15.36 -12.50
CA ARG A 92 -10.50 14.51 -13.65
C ARG A 92 -9.10 14.78 -14.21
N ASN A 93 -8.61 16.00 -14.11
CA ASN A 93 -7.27 16.41 -14.56
C ASN A 93 -6.16 16.05 -13.56
N LEU A 94 -6.50 15.61 -12.35
CA LEU A 94 -5.56 15.13 -11.34
C LEU A 94 -5.84 13.66 -11.00
N LEU A 95 -6.24 13.32 -9.77
CA LEU A 95 -6.41 11.92 -9.37
C LEU A 95 -7.66 11.26 -9.95
N ASP A 96 -8.65 12.05 -10.37
CA ASP A 96 -9.91 11.56 -10.93
C ASP A 96 -10.61 10.54 -10.02
N GLY A 97 -10.84 10.97 -8.78
CA GLY A 97 -11.34 10.12 -7.72
C GLY A 97 -12.77 9.63 -7.93
N GLU A 98 -13.54 10.23 -8.86
CA GLU A 98 -14.85 9.71 -9.24
C GLU A 98 -14.73 8.37 -9.98
N ARG A 99 -13.77 8.25 -10.92
CA ARG A 99 -13.57 7.02 -11.71
C ARG A 99 -12.60 6.05 -11.05
N PHE A 100 -11.63 6.56 -10.29
CA PHE A 100 -10.58 5.78 -9.65
C PHE A 100 -10.59 6.02 -8.15
N PRO A 101 -11.55 5.39 -7.44
CA PRO A 101 -11.78 5.76 -6.07
C PRO A 101 -10.69 5.30 -5.10
N GLU A 102 -9.92 4.32 -5.52
CA GLU A 102 -8.93 3.67 -4.68
C GLU A 102 -7.61 3.54 -5.43
N ALA A 103 -6.52 3.61 -4.68
CA ALA A 103 -5.23 3.08 -5.11
C ALA A 103 -5.02 1.71 -4.48
N ARG A 104 -4.29 0.81 -5.16
CA ARG A 104 -3.98 -0.53 -4.63
C ARG A 104 -2.48 -0.80 -4.73
N PHE A 105 -1.88 -1.31 -3.68
CA PHE A 105 -0.50 -1.78 -3.65
C PHE A 105 -0.47 -3.28 -3.38
N VAL A 106 0.21 -4.04 -4.24
CA VAL A 106 0.42 -5.48 -4.08
C VAL A 106 1.92 -5.78 -4.14
N SER A 107 2.48 -6.31 -3.05
CA SER A 107 3.90 -6.67 -2.99
C SER A 107 4.22 -7.80 -3.95
N THR A 108 5.35 -7.70 -4.66
CA THR A 108 5.89 -8.76 -5.50
C THR A 108 7.06 -9.47 -4.82
N ARG A 109 7.86 -8.74 -4.03
CA ARG A 109 9.02 -9.26 -3.31
C ARG A 109 9.43 -8.35 -2.15
N VAL A 110 10.09 -8.96 -1.16
CA VAL A 110 10.67 -8.26 -0.01
C VAL A 110 12.15 -8.57 0.08
N GLU A 111 12.96 -7.53 0.19
CA GLU A 111 14.41 -7.59 0.37
C GLU A 111 14.75 -7.17 1.81
N PRO A 112 15.02 -8.12 2.72
CA PRO A 112 15.40 -7.79 4.09
C PRO A 112 16.79 -7.14 4.09
N ILE A 113 16.94 -6.05 4.84
CA ILE A 113 18.21 -5.36 5.04
C ILE A 113 18.82 -5.78 6.38
N ASP A 114 18.02 -5.71 7.44
CA ASP A 114 18.39 -6.08 8.80
C ASP A 114 17.13 -6.54 9.58
N PRO A 115 17.20 -6.89 10.88
CA PRO A 115 16.04 -7.39 11.64
C PRO A 115 14.83 -6.46 11.69
N THR A 116 15.01 -5.17 11.40
CA THR A 116 13.98 -4.13 11.51
C THR A 116 13.74 -3.38 10.21
N HIS A 117 14.52 -3.62 9.14
CA HIS A 117 14.42 -2.88 7.89
C HIS A 117 14.33 -3.81 6.67
N ALA A 118 13.52 -3.40 5.69
CA ALA A 118 13.47 -4.04 4.38
C ALA A 118 13.04 -3.07 3.28
N ASN A 119 13.39 -3.40 2.04
CA ASN A 119 12.71 -2.85 0.87
C ASN A 119 11.54 -3.76 0.50
N VAL A 120 10.34 -3.20 0.41
CA VAL A 120 9.14 -3.91 -0.08
C VAL A 120 8.84 -3.39 -1.47
N ILE A 121 9.03 -4.25 -2.46
CA ILE A 121 8.80 -3.93 -3.87
C ILE A 121 7.44 -4.48 -4.27
N GLY A 122 6.67 -3.70 -5.02
CA GLY A 122 5.35 -4.10 -5.44
C GLY A 122 4.72 -3.23 -6.51
N GLN A 123 3.59 -3.69 -7.02
CA GLN A 123 2.78 -2.99 -8.01
C GLN A 123 1.85 -2.01 -7.31
N LEU A 124 2.05 -0.72 -7.54
CA LEU A 124 1.13 0.34 -7.16
C LEU A 124 0.25 0.70 -8.36
N THR A 125 -1.06 0.67 -8.18
CA THR A 125 -2.04 1.18 -9.14
C THR A 125 -2.64 2.47 -8.61
N VAL A 126 -2.48 3.56 -9.36
CA VAL A 126 -3.08 4.87 -9.09
C VAL A 126 -3.69 5.39 -10.39
N ARG A 127 -4.94 5.87 -10.33
CA ARG A 127 -5.67 6.37 -11.50
C ARG A 127 -5.67 5.39 -12.69
N GLY A 128 -5.81 4.11 -12.39
CA GLY A 128 -5.81 3.02 -13.39
C GLY A 128 -4.45 2.70 -14.02
N VAL A 129 -3.37 3.39 -13.64
CA VAL A 129 -2.01 3.11 -14.13
C VAL A 129 -1.24 2.34 -13.08
N THR A 130 -0.64 1.22 -13.47
CA THR A 130 0.18 0.38 -12.58
C THR A 130 1.68 0.59 -12.84
N ARG A 131 2.45 0.78 -11.76
CA ARG A 131 3.91 0.89 -11.76
C ARG A 131 4.50 0.09 -10.62
N GLU A 132 5.70 -0.45 -10.83
CA GLU A 132 6.49 -1.01 -9.74
C GLU A 132 7.03 0.15 -8.89
N VAL A 133 6.88 0.04 -7.56
CA VAL A 133 7.41 0.99 -6.59
C VAL A 133 8.12 0.24 -5.47
N THR A 134 9.06 0.90 -4.83
CA THR A 134 9.77 0.38 -3.66
C THR A 134 9.41 1.19 -2.44
N LEU A 135 8.96 0.53 -1.38
CA LEU A 135 8.77 1.11 -0.06
C LEU A 135 9.98 0.77 0.80
N ALA A 136 10.65 1.77 1.38
CA ALA A 136 11.63 1.57 2.43
C ALA A 136 10.88 1.42 3.76
N VAL A 137 10.89 0.23 4.34
CA VAL A 137 10.05 -0.15 5.50
C VAL A 137 10.89 -0.33 6.75
N THR A 138 10.40 0.19 7.87
CA THR A 138 10.89 -0.07 9.23
C THR A 138 9.81 -0.80 10.03
N LEU A 139 10.15 -1.91 10.67
CA LEU A 139 9.35 -2.52 11.73
C LEU A 139 9.61 -1.78 13.04
N ASN A 140 8.60 -1.07 13.53
CA ASN A 140 8.69 -0.32 14.78
C ASN A 140 8.50 -1.23 15.99
N ALA A 141 7.51 -2.12 15.93
CA ALA A 141 7.22 -3.06 17.00
C ALA A 141 6.38 -4.24 16.51
N LEU A 142 6.60 -5.40 17.10
CA LEU A 142 5.69 -6.56 17.01
C LEU A 142 5.45 -7.10 18.42
N LYS A 143 4.30 -6.79 19.00
CA LYS A 143 3.97 -7.15 20.39
C LYS A 143 2.47 -7.17 20.63
N ARG A 144 2.03 -7.47 21.86
CA ARG A 144 0.64 -7.22 22.26
C ARG A 144 0.44 -5.71 22.43
N HIS A 145 -0.65 -5.21 21.86
CA HIS A 145 -1.08 -3.84 22.05
C HIS A 145 -1.27 -3.55 23.56
N PRO A 146 -0.84 -2.38 24.08
CA PRO A 146 -0.88 -2.09 25.52
C PRO A 146 -2.29 -1.80 26.05
N LEU A 147 -3.27 -1.56 25.18
CA LEU A 147 -4.67 -1.35 25.54
C LEU A 147 -5.54 -2.58 25.20
N PRO A 148 -6.63 -2.83 25.95
CA PRO A 148 -7.61 -3.85 25.60
C PRO A 148 -8.10 -3.70 24.14
N PRO A 149 -8.33 -4.80 23.40
CA PRO A 149 -8.30 -6.21 23.85
C PRO A 149 -6.90 -6.87 23.75
N PHE A 150 -5.80 -6.10 23.82
CA PHE A 150 -4.41 -6.59 23.87
C PHE A 150 -4.03 -7.54 22.72
N ARG A 151 -4.53 -7.22 21.53
CA ARG A 151 -4.30 -8.00 20.31
C ARG A 151 -2.81 -7.98 19.95
N ARG A 152 -2.32 -9.03 19.29
CA ARG A 152 -0.96 -9.01 18.74
C ARG A 152 -0.96 -8.10 17.51
N THR A 153 -0.12 -7.08 17.53
CA THR A 153 -0.08 -5.99 16.56
C THR A 153 1.35 -5.81 16.06
N ALA A 154 1.50 -5.60 14.76
CA ALA A 154 2.72 -5.20 14.09
C ALA A 154 2.57 -3.73 13.66
N GLY A 155 3.54 -2.88 14.02
CA GLY A 155 3.57 -1.47 13.65
C GLY A 155 4.75 -1.19 12.73
N PHE A 156 4.50 -0.46 11.64
CA PHE A 156 5.48 -0.16 10.60
C PHE A 156 5.47 1.32 10.22
N SER A 157 6.65 1.81 9.85
CA SER A 157 6.81 3.05 9.09
C SER A 157 7.30 2.71 7.69
N ALA A 158 6.90 3.48 6.68
CA ALA A 158 7.44 3.34 5.35
C ALA A 158 7.59 4.67 4.62
N THR A 159 8.54 4.75 3.70
CA THR A 159 8.70 5.90 2.80
C THR A 159 8.84 5.46 1.35
N ALA A 160 8.42 6.32 0.43
CA ALA A 160 8.64 6.17 -0.99
C ALA A 160 8.61 7.53 -1.67
N THR A 161 9.18 7.62 -2.86
CA THR A 161 9.08 8.79 -3.72
C THR A 161 8.49 8.35 -5.05
N LEU A 162 7.40 8.99 -5.47
CA LEU A 162 6.69 8.69 -6.70
C LEU A 162 6.84 9.83 -7.71
N SER A 163 6.67 9.53 -8.99
CA SER A 163 6.43 10.50 -10.05
C SER A 163 4.94 10.51 -10.37
N ARG A 164 4.24 11.64 -10.20
CA ARG A 164 2.81 11.72 -10.51
C ARG A 164 2.55 11.56 -12.01
N SER A 165 3.43 12.05 -12.87
CA SER A 165 3.31 11.90 -14.32
C SER A 165 3.48 10.44 -14.77
N ALA A 166 4.27 9.62 -14.05
CA ALA A 166 4.38 8.18 -14.31
C ALA A 166 3.05 7.42 -14.14
N PHE A 167 2.11 7.98 -13.36
CA PHE A 167 0.74 7.51 -13.16
C PHE A 167 -0.30 8.29 -14.00
N GLY A 168 0.17 9.08 -14.97
CA GLY A 168 -0.68 9.88 -15.85
C GLY A 168 -1.27 11.13 -15.21
N VAL A 169 -0.94 11.43 -13.95
CA VAL A 169 -1.37 12.65 -13.25
C VAL A 169 -0.44 13.79 -13.67
N ASP A 170 -0.70 14.40 -14.83
CA ASP A 170 0.18 15.34 -15.54
C ASP A 170 -0.33 16.79 -15.56
N GLY A 171 -1.56 17.04 -15.13
CA GLY A 171 -2.15 18.39 -15.04
C GLY A 171 -1.27 19.36 -14.25
N TRP A 172 -1.21 20.62 -14.68
CA TRP A 172 -0.50 21.70 -13.99
C TRP A 172 1.01 21.45 -13.75
N ALA A 173 1.72 20.82 -14.70
CA ALA A 173 3.15 20.50 -14.59
C ALA A 173 4.07 21.67 -14.23
N SER A 174 3.69 22.91 -14.55
CA SER A 174 4.46 24.12 -14.16
C SER A 174 4.18 24.62 -12.74
N MET A 175 3.13 24.13 -12.09
CA MET A 175 2.67 24.60 -10.77
C MET A 175 2.68 23.52 -9.69
N ILE A 176 2.66 22.24 -10.08
CA ILE A 176 2.70 21.11 -9.16
C ILE A 176 3.90 20.25 -9.56
N GLY A 177 4.86 20.08 -8.66
CA GLY A 177 6.04 19.25 -8.91
C GLY A 177 5.69 17.83 -9.31
N ASP A 178 6.62 17.17 -10.02
CA ASP A 178 6.41 15.77 -10.43
C ASP A 178 6.63 14.79 -9.27
N GLU A 179 7.55 15.12 -8.37
CA GLU A 179 7.90 14.30 -7.22
C GLU A 179 6.82 14.36 -6.13
N VAL A 180 6.30 13.20 -5.75
CA VAL A 180 5.41 13.03 -4.60
C VAL A 180 6.10 12.18 -3.56
N GLN A 181 6.44 12.79 -2.42
CA GLN A 181 7.06 12.10 -1.30
C GLN A 181 5.97 11.48 -0.43
N LEU A 182 6.13 10.21 -0.09
CA LEU A 182 5.23 9.47 0.78
C LEU A 182 5.89 9.16 2.13
N ARG A 183 5.11 9.34 3.19
CA ARG A 183 5.39 8.80 4.52
C ARG A 183 4.17 8.04 5.01
N ILE A 184 4.36 6.80 5.40
CA ILE A 184 3.30 5.88 5.80
C ILE A 184 3.57 5.43 7.22
N GLU A 185 2.54 5.44 8.05
CA GLU A 185 2.53 4.81 9.37
C GLU A 185 1.36 3.83 9.37
N ALA A 186 1.60 2.60 9.80
CA ALA A 186 0.59 1.55 9.77
C ALA A 186 0.67 0.65 11.00
N GLU A 187 -0.49 0.28 11.52
CA GLU A 187 -0.63 -0.84 12.45
C GLU A 187 -1.45 -1.95 11.79
N ALA A 188 -1.03 -3.20 12.00
CA ALA A 188 -1.75 -4.37 11.54
C ALA A 188 -1.97 -5.34 12.69
N VAL A 189 -3.22 -5.79 12.87
CA VAL A 189 -3.67 -6.63 13.97
C VAL A 189 -3.77 -8.07 13.50
N ARG A 190 -3.20 -9.01 14.27
CA ARG A 190 -3.24 -10.44 13.93
C ARG A 190 -4.69 -10.93 13.82
N ASP A 191 -4.98 -11.55 12.69
CA ASP A 191 -6.28 -12.13 12.36
C ASP A 191 -6.07 -13.49 11.68
N ARG A 192 -6.38 -14.57 12.39
CA ARG A 192 -6.23 -15.94 11.88
C ARG A 192 -7.24 -16.28 10.78
N ASN A 193 -8.26 -15.45 10.59
CA ASN A 193 -9.28 -15.61 9.56
C ASN A 193 -9.04 -14.72 8.35
N ALA A 194 -7.96 -13.92 8.33
CA ALA A 194 -7.59 -13.17 7.14
C ALA A 194 -7.26 -14.14 5.99
N GLY A 195 -7.80 -13.86 4.80
CA GLY A 195 -7.48 -14.60 3.58
C GLY A 195 -6.02 -14.42 3.17
N ASP A 196 -5.53 -15.23 2.26
CA ASP A 196 -4.19 -15.04 1.69
C ASP A 196 -4.22 -13.90 0.65
N PRO A 197 -3.28 -12.94 0.68
CA PRO A 197 -3.15 -11.96 -0.40
C PRO A 197 -3.00 -12.62 -1.79
N ALA A 198 -2.45 -13.83 -1.87
CA ALA A 198 -2.34 -14.56 -3.12
C ALA A 198 -3.69 -15.02 -3.70
N ASP A 199 -4.73 -15.15 -2.87
CA ASP A 199 -6.08 -15.55 -3.29
C ASP A 199 -6.92 -14.35 -3.78
N ALA A 200 -6.47 -13.12 -3.53
CA ALA A 200 -7.12 -11.93 -4.04
C ALA A 200 -6.84 -11.83 -5.54
N ALA A 201 -7.86 -12.06 -6.37
CA ALA A 201 -7.75 -11.90 -7.82
C ALA A 201 -7.11 -10.54 -8.16
N PRO A 202 -6.23 -10.48 -9.18
CA PRO A 202 -5.87 -9.20 -9.77
C PRO A 202 -7.18 -8.54 -10.19
N THR A 203 -7.55 -7.43 -9.56
CA THR A 203 -8.60 -6.61 -10.15
C THR A 203 -7.99 -6.02 -11.40
N ASP A 204 -8.37 -6.58 -12.55
CA ASP A 204 -8.27 -5.85 -13.81
C ASP A 204 -8.83 -4.45 -13.54
N ALA A 205 -8.00 -3.43 -13.82
CA ALA A 205 -8.45 -2.06 -13.76
C ALA A 205 -9.80 -1.96 -14.48
N PRO A 206 -10.80 -1.21 -13.96
CA PRO A 206 -12.05 -1.01 -14.68
C PRO A 206 -11.71 -0.62 -16.11
N GLY A 207 -12.15 -1.45 -17.06
CA GLY A 207 -11.91 -1.22 -18.48
C GLY A 207 -12.24 0.22 -18.81
N THR A 208 -11.36 0.88 -19.56
CA THR A 208 -11.52 2.26 -20.03
C THR A 208 -12.99 2.51 -20.39
N PRO A 209 -13.73 3.35 -19.64
CA PRO A 209 -15.07 3.71 -20.06
C PRO A 209 -14.96 4.36 -21.44
N ALA A 210 -15.74 3.85 -22.39
CA ALA A 210 -15.83 4.40 -23.72
C ALA A 210 -15.99 5.92 -23.63
N ALA A 211 -15.19 6.65 -24.40
CA ALA A 211 -15.24 8.11 -24.44
C ALA A 211 -16.68 8.58 -24.65
N PRO A 212 -17.23 9.48 -23.80
CA PRO A 212 -18.48 10.13 -24.14
C PRO A 212 -18.23 10.97 -25.39
N ALA A 213 -19.15 10.86 -26.35
CA ALA A 213 -19.16 11.63 -27.57
C ALA A 213 -19.12 13.14 -27.27
N ASP A 214 -18.42 13.87 -28.14
CA ASP A 214 -18.32 15.33 -28.16
C ASP A 214 -19.65 16.00 -27.82
N SER A 215 -19.65 16.88 -26.83
CA SER A 215 -20.74 17.83 -26.59
C SER A 215 -20.22 19.10 -25.91
N GLU A 216 -20.16 20.15 -26.73
CA GLU A 216 -20.17 21.58 -26.41
C GLU A 216 -19.01 22.22 -25.63
N THR A 217 -18.19 22.93 -26.41
CA THR A 217 -17.40 24.10 -26.02
C THR A 217 -18.24 25.11 -25.22
N PRO A 218 -17.89 25.47 -23.98
CA PRO A 218 -18.53 26.58 -23.28
C PRO A 218 -18.15 27.92 -23.94
N GLN A 219 -19.15 28.74 -24.26
CA GLN A 219 -18.92 30.12 -24.71
C GLN A 219 -18.35 31.00 -23.58
N PRO A 220 -17.52 32.01 -23.89
CA PRO A 220 -17.01 32.93 -22.90
C PRO A 220 -18.12 33.82 -22.34
N VAL A 221 -18.15 33.93 -21.01
CA VAL A 221 -19.03 34.82 -20.26
C VAL A 221 -18.64 36.27 -20.58
N GLN A 222 -19.57 37.06 -21.10
CA GLN A 222 -19.36 38.50 -21.26
C GLN A 222 -19.43 39.17 -19.89
N GLU A 223 -18.35 39.87 -19.54
CA GLU A 223 -18.24 40.71 -18.37
C GLU A 223 -19.02 42.00 -18.63
N THR A 224 -20.17 42.17 -17.97
CA THR A 224 -20.85 43.47 -17.89
C THR A 224 -20.45 44.15 -16.59
N THR A 225 -19.62 45.17 -16.68
CA THR A 225 -19.38 46.16 -15.61
C THR A 225 -20.25 47.40 -15.88
N PRO A 226 -20.86 48.02 -14.85
CA PRO A 226 -21.59 49.27 -15.00
C PRO A 226 -20.71 50.48 -15.36
#